data_AF-A0A9J6FMR4-F1
#
_entry.id   AF-A0A9J6FMR4-F1
#
_cell.length_a   1.000
_cell.length_b   1.000
_cell.length_c   1.000
_cell.angle_alpha   90.00
_cell.angle_beta   90.00
_cell.angle_gamma   90.00
#
_symmetry.space_group_name_H-M   'P 1'
#
loop_
_entity.id
_entity.type
_entity.pdbx_description
1 polymer ?
#
loop_
_entity_poly.entity_id
_entity_poly.type
_entity_poly.pdbx_seq_one_letter_code
_entity_poly.pdbx_strand_id
1 'polypeptide(L)' 'MNRDEYYNLMRTTNAEQHELLREIIHRQTTPSALLLRVFSTGPGSCGKTFVLRLAMDLYNRHNNTGNNTAYNAFVICAST' A
#
# COMPACT_ATOMS: atom_id res chain seq x y z
N MET A 1 10.89 -6.18 -2.48
CA MET A 1 10.57 -6.75 -3.81
C MET A 1 11.51 -6.14 -4.83
N ASN A 2 11.93 -6.85 -5.88
CA ASN A 2 12.72 -6.18 -6.92
C ASN A 2 11.82 -5.22 -7.73
N ARG A 3 12.41 -4.34 -8.55
CA ARG A 3 11.64 -3.31 -9.24
C ARG A 3 10.65 -3.91 -10.25
N ASP A 4 11.06 -4.90 -11.03
CA ASP A 4 10.26 -5.45 -12.13
C ASP A 4 9.13 -6.34 -11.60
N GLU A 5 9.41 -7.13 -10.57
CA GLU A 5 8.43 -7.92 -9.82
C GLU A 5 7.33 -7.03 -9.27
N TYR A 6 7.67 -5.88 -8.67
CA TYR A 6 6.69 -4.92 -8.17
C TYR A 6 5.78 -4.38 -9.27
N TYR A 7 6.34 -3.95 -10.39
CA TYR A 7 5.52 -3.45 -11.49
C TYR A 7 4.65 -4.54 -12.10
N ASN A 8 5.11 -5.79 -12.13
CA ASN A 8 4.30 -6.90 -12.58
C ASN A 8 3.13 -7.17 -11.63
N LEU A 9 3.37 -7.21 -10.32
CA LEU A 9 2.30 -7.36 -9.32
C LEU A 9 1.33 -6.17 -9.33
N MET A 10 1.80 -4.94 -9.49
CA MET A 10 0.93 -3.77 -9.62
C MET A 10 -0.04 -3.90 -10.82
N ARG A 11 0.42 -4.46 -11.94
CA ARG A 11 -0.41 -4.68 -13.14
C ARG A 11 -1.46 -5.78 -12.96
N THR A 12 -1.28 -6.68 -12.02
CA THR A 12 -2.25 -7.76 -11.74
C THR A 12 -3.29 -7.37 -10.70
N THR A 13 -3.25 -6.15 -10.18
CA THR A 13 -4.26 -5.64 -9.24
C THR A 13 -5.62 -5.50 -9.93
N ASN A 14 -6.69 -5.82 -9.22
CA ASN A 14 -8.04 -5.49 -9.69
C ASN A 14 -8.32 -3.99 -9.46
N ALA A 15 -9.49 -3.50 -9.91
CA ALA A 15 -9.85 -2.08 -9.83
C ALA A 15 -9.80 -1.52 -8.39
N GLU A 16 -10.42 -2.22 -7.43
CA GLU A 16 -10.49 -1.77 -6.03
C GLU A 16 -9.10 -1.76 -5.35
N GLN A 17 -8.31 -2.80 -5.60
CA GLN A 17 -6.95 -2.91 -5.10
C GLN A 17 -6.06 -1.81 -5.68
N HIS A 18 -6.21 -1.53 -6.98
CA HIS A 18 -5.48 -0.48 -7.67
C HIS A 18 -5.83 0.91 -7.14
N GLU A 19 -7.12 1.16 -6.91
CA GLU A 19 -7.61 2.42 -6.33
C GLU A 19 -7.05 2.65 -4.92
N LEU A 20 -7.08 1.62 -4.06
CA LEU A 20 -6.48 1.71 -2.73
C LEU A 20 -4.97 2.02 -2.80
N LEU A 21 -4.22 1.34 -3.67
CA LEU A 21 -2.79 1.57 -3.82
C LEU A 21 -2.51 2.99 -4.36
N ARG A 22 -3.37 3.51 -5.23
CA ARG A 22 -3.29 4.90 -5.71
C ARG A 22 -3.56 5.92 -4.60
N GLU A 23 -4.55 5.67 -3.74
CA GLU A 23 -4.84 6.51 -2.58
C GLU A 23 -3.66 6.55 -1.60
N ILE A 24 -2.99 5.40 -1.40
CA ILE A 24 -1.77 5.33 -0.60
C ILE A 24 -0.67 6.25 -1.18
N ILE A 25 -0.41 6.17 -2.50
CA ILE A 25 0.57 7.04 -3.17
C ILE A 25 0.18 8.51 -3.02
N HIS A 26 -1.10 8.83 -3.25
CA HIS A 26 -1.60 10.19 -3.14
C HIS A 26 -1.32 10.79 -1.76
N ARG A 27 -1.63 10.05 -0.69
CA ARG A 27 -1.36 10.51 0.68
C ARG A 27 0.13 10.64 0.98
N GLN A 28 0.96 9.71 0.55
CA GLN A 28 2.41 9.80 0.77
C GLN A 28 3.05 10.99 0.06
N THR A 29 2.52 11.36 -1.11
CA THR A 29 3.04 12.46 -1.93
C THR A 29 2.41 13.81 -1.59
N THR A 30 1.36 13.83 -0.77
CA THR A 30 0.64 15.04 -0.38
C THR A 30 1.10 15.52 1.00
N PRO A 31 1.69 16.73 1.10
CA PRO A 31 2.01 17.32 2.40
C PRO A 31 0.77 17.40 3.30
N SER A 32 0.93 17.07 4.58
CA SER A 32 -0.15 17.13 5.59
C SER A 32 -1.30 16.13 5.40
N ALA A 33 -1.12 15.09 4.57
CA ALA A 33 -2.12 14.03 4.46
C ALA A 33 -2.32 13.30 5.80
N LEU A 34 -3.58 12.97 6.11
CA LEU A 34 -3.92 12.19 7.30
C LEU A 34 -3.47 10.73 7.14
N LEU A 35 -3.06 10.13 8.26
CA LEU A 35 -2.73 8.71 8.34
C LEU A 35 -3.85 7.84 7.77
N LEU A 36 -3.48 6.85 6.95
CA LEU A 36 -4.42 5.90 6.36
C LEU A 36 -4.49 4.63 7.23
N ARG A 37 -5.69 4.29 7.68
CA ARG A 37 -6.00 3.03 8.36
C ARG A 37 -6.94 2.22 7.47
N VAL A 38 -6.56 0.99 7.16
CA VAL A 38 -7.31 0.12 6.26
C VAL A 38 -7.70 -1.15 7.00
N PHE A 39 -8.96 -1.53 6.88
CA PHE A 39 -9.47 -2.80 7.39
C PHE A 39 -9.84 -3.66 6.19
N SER A 40 -9.04 -4.69 5.91
CA SER A 40 -9.31 -5.64 4.84
C SER A 40 -10.10 -6.82 5.40
N THR A 41 -11.36 -6.90 5.01
CA THR A 41 -12.26 -8.03 5.30
C THR A 41 -12.55 -8.79 4.01
N GLY A 42 -13.05 -10.02 4.16
CA GLY A 42 -13.44 -10.86 3.04
C GLY A 42 -12.99 -12.30 3.22
N PRO A 43 -13.45 -13.23 2.37
CA PRO A 43 -13.13 -14.64 2.49
C PRO A 43 -11.62 -14.92 2.29
N GLY A 44 -11.18 -16.11 2.71
CA GLY A 44 -9.85 -16.61 2.37
C GLY A 44 -9.57 -16.49 0.86
N SER A 45 -8.32 -16.24 0.51
CA SER A 45 -7.86 -16.16 -0.90
C SER A 45 -8.39 -14.98 -1.74
N CYS A 46 -9.10 -14.00 -1.18
CA CYS A 46 -9.52 -12.80 -1.92
C CYS A 46 -8.39 -11.77 -2.19
N GLY A 47 -7.12 -12.14 -1.98
CA GLY A 47 -5.97 -11.30 -2.32
C GLY A 47 -5.55 -10.27 -1.27
N LYS A 48 -6.10 -10.29 -0.05
CA LYS A 48 -5.73 -9.34 1.03
C LYS A 48 -4.23 -9.29 1.31
N THR A 49 -3.58 -10.47 1.44
CA THR A 49 -2.13 -10.57 1.68
C THR A 49 -1.31 -10.03 0.51
N PHE A 50 -1.81 -10.19 -0.71
CA PHE A 50 -1.17 -9.66 -1.91
C PHE A 50 -1.18 -8.13 -1.91
N VAL A 51 -2.33 -7.51 -1.63
CA VAL A 51 -2.46 -6.04 -1.51
C VAL A 51 -1.60 -5.48 -0.39
N LEU A 52 -1.59 -6.15 0.76
CA LEU A 52 -0.74 -5.85 1.91
C LEU A 52 0.74 -5.76 1.53
N ARG A 53 1.24 -6.76 0.78
CA ARG A 53 2.64 -6.80 0.33
C ARG A 53 2.97 -5.66 -0.63
N LEU A 54 2.06 -5.34 -1.57
CA LEU A 54 2.22 -4.21 -2.48
C LEU A 54 2.25 -2.88 -1.73
N ALA A 55 1.36 -2.68 -0.77
CA ALA A 55 1.32 -1.48 0.07
C ALA A 55 2.61 -1.33 0.89
N MET A 56 3.08 -2.39 1.56
CA MET A 56 4.35 -2.39 2.31
C MET A 56 5.54 -1.96 1.45
N ASP A 57 5.70 -2.55 0.27
CA ASP A 57 6.81 -2.25 -0.62
C ASP A 57 6.72 -0.81 -1.15
N LEU A 58 5.50 -0.31 -1.39
CA LEU A 58 5.22 1.06 -1.80
C LEU A 58 5.66 2.07 -0.73
N TYR A 59 5.27 1.86 0.54
CA TYR A 59 5.76 2.69 1.66
C TYR A 59 7.29 2.69 1.77
N ASN A 60 7.93 1.53 1.62
CA ASN A 60 9.39 1.43 1.70
C ASN A 60 10.10 2.18 0.56
N ARG A 61 9.51 2.23 -0.65
CA ARG A 61 10.07 2.94 -1.81
C ARG A 61 10.01 4.45 -1.64
N HIS A 62 8.93 4.99 -1.08
CA HIS A 62 8.76 6.43 -0.92
C HIS A 62 9.42 7.00 0.34
N ASN A 63 9.51 6.22 1.42
CA ASN A 63 10.15 6.66 2.68
C ASN A 63 11.69 6.70 2.64
N ASN A 64 12.35 6.06 1.67
CA ASN A 64 13.81 6.05 1.57
C ASN A 64 14.44 7.35 1.01
N THR A 65 13.63 8.38 0.71
CA THR A 65 14.09 9.60 0.00
C THR A 65 14.28 10.83 0.92
N GLY A 66 14.78 10.62 2.13
CA GLY A 66 15.53 11.65 2.87
C GLY A 66 14.76 12.74 3.63
N ASN A 67 13.44 12.87 3.50
CA ASN A 67 12.68 13.92 4.20
C ASN A 67 11.57 13.36 5.08
N ASN A 68 11.80 13.46 6.39
CA ASN A 68 10.82 13.38 7.48
C ASN A 68 10.17 12.00 7.73
N THR A 69 10.87 11.17 8.51
CA THR A 69 10.51 9.81 8.92
C THR A 69 9.38 9.70 9.95
N ALA A 70 8.68 10.79 10.27
CA ALA A 70 7.95 10.85 11.52
C ALA A 70 6.52 10.26 11.48
N TYR A 71 5.76 10.32 10.37
CA TYR A 71 4.30 10.05 10.48
C TYR A 71 3.63 9.51 9.21
N ASN A 72 4.04 8.35 8.70
CA ASN A 72 3.28 7.65 7.66
C ASN A 72 3.14 6.16 7.99
N ALA A 73 2.63 5.86 9.19
CA ALA A 73 2.28 4.51 9.59
C ALA A 73 0.93 4.13 8.99
N PHE A 74 0.89 3.11 8.14
CA PHE A 74 -0.36 2.46 7.77
C PHE A 74 -0.57 1.25 8.67
N VAL A 75 -1.81 1.06 9.11
CA VAL A 75 -2.24 -0.16 9.79
C VAL A 75 -3.22 -0.83 8.86
N ILE A 76 -2.81 -1.97 8.28
CA ILE A 76 -3.72 -2.86 7.56
C ILE A 76 -3.96 -4.08 8.45
N CYS A 77 -5.21 -4.27 8.85
CA CYS A 77 -5.65 -5.52 9.47
C CYS A 77 -6.30 -6.39 8.39
N ALA A 78 -5.83 -7.63 8.23
CA ALA A 78 -6.48 -8.63 7.40
C ALA A 78 -7.06 -9.73 8.31
N SER A 79 -8.38 -9.88 8.31
CA SER A 79 -9.06 -11.00 8.96
C SER A 79 -9.30 -12.12 7.96
N THR A 80 -9.00 -13.37 8.35
CA THR A 80 -9.34 -14.60 7.61
C THR A 80 -10.77 -15.04 7.87
#